data_AF-A0A450SJ76-F1
#
_entry.id   AF-A0A450SJ76-F1
#
_cell.length_a   1.000
_cell.length_b   1.000
_cell.length_c   1.000
_cell.angle_alpha   90.00
_cell.angle_beta   90.00
_cell.angle_gamma   90.00
#
_symmetry.space_group_name_H-M   'P 1'
#
loop_
_entity.id
_entity.type
_entity.pdbx_description
1 polymer ?
#
loop_
_entity_poly.entity_id
_entity_poly.type
_entity_poly.pdbx_seq_one_letter_code
_entity_poly.pdbx_strand_id
1 'polypeptide(L)'
;MNDYAVESHPPNCYGNAMGFPAFLAIVILLCLGGGPGRAAEFNPFFKTIPPPPPPILITIQQQIARGCVSNNQGKRPLADRYDLRHGLPQIADPGLVRAAAAISIADPEYTTARQWLRPLLADADPRTAYAAHTVLLSHGVRRMAAKDDTTGIGDDLRRAGGLADAIHANHSDLLFWQALITMQTVSGAQALHLVRKAIQADPWFYNARLLELELLLARSRRHILVSGARCREQTEAVLNATVALFGLDTCPRHAVLLLNWLRAGQSDISDDPFAQLVRAYVAILLNNRPAFHGALETISHASHAPCRRQVLARGRTLAKLLDGDGQTPSQRP
;
A
#
# COMPACT_ATOMS: atom_id res chain seq x y z
N MET A 1 -24.37 -18.71 -73.22
CA MET A 1 -24.64 -17.82 -74.37
C MET A 1 -24.02 -16.49 -74.05
N ASN A 2 -22.97 -16.16 -74.80
CA ASN A 2 -22.30 -14.87 -75.01
C ASN A 2 -21.60 -14.23 -73.80
N ASP A 3 -20.36 -13.71 -73.88
CA ASP A 3 -19.38 -13.64 -74.96
C ASP A 3 -18.00 -13.25 -74.36
N TYR A 4 -16.94 -13.82 -74.94
CA TYR A 4 -15.56 -13.33 -75.17
C TYR A 4 -14.87 -12.40 -74.14
N ALA A 5 -13.78 -12.84 -73.49
CA ALA A 5 -12.37 -12.94 -73.96
C ALA A 5 -11.58 -11.63 -73.82
N VAL A 6 -10.34 -11.71 -73.31
CA VAL A 6 -9.09 -11.38 -74.02
C VAL A 6 -7.90 -11.74 -73.11
N GLU A 7 -7.02 -12.54 -73.68
CA GLU A 7 -5.71 -12.97 -73.21
C GLU A 7 -4.69 -11.82 -73.23
N SER A 8 -3.63 -11.90 -72.41
CA SER A 8 -2.26 -11.86 -72.95
C SER A 8 -1.22 -12.21 -71.86
N HIS A 9 -0.29 -13.06 -72.28
CA HIS A 9 0.66 -13.86 -71.52
C HIS A 9 2.02 -13.14 -71.24
N PRO A 10 2.96 -13.77 -70.51
CA PRO A 10 4.06 -13.17 -69.74
C PRO A 10 5.37 -13.05 -70.55
N PRO A 11 6.52 -12.76 -69.89
CA PRO A 11 7.48 -13.85 -69.67
C PRO A 11 8.19 -13.79 -68.29
N ASN A 12 8.39 -14.96 -67.66
CA ASN A 12 9.69 -15.65 -67.49
C ASN A 12 10.86 -14.70 -67.17
N CYS A 13 11.63 -14.99 -66.11
CA CYS A 13 12.77 -15.88 -66.29
C CYS A 13 13.52 -16.20 -64.97
N TYR A 14 13.99 -17.46 -64.90
CA TYR A 14 15.08 -18.03 -64.10
C TYR A 14 14.92 -18.04 -62.56
N GLY A 15 15.20 -19.13 -61.83
CA GLY A 15 15.74 -20.42 -62.19
C GLY A 15 16.10 -21.18 -60.91
N ASN A 16 15.79 -22.48 -60.91
CA ASN A 16 16.44 -23.61 -60.24
C ASN A 16 17.18 -23.37 -58.90
N ALA A 17 16.73 -24.06 -57.83
CA ALA A 17 17.22 -25.41 -57.49
C ALA A 17 16.96 -25.73 -56.00
N MET A 18 16.25 -26.84 -55.79
CA MET A 18 16.32 -27.83 -54.71
C MET A 18 17.03 -27.49 -53.39
N GLY A 19 16.33 -27.78 -52.28
CA GLY A 19 16.98 -28.19 -51.02
C GLY A 19 16.16 -27.93 -49.76
N PHE A 20 15.31 -28.87 -49.36
CA PHE A 20 14.93 -29.04 -47.94
C PHE A 20 16.15 -29.54 -47.14
N PRO A 21 16.23 -29.42 -45.79
CA PRO A 21 15.38 -28.72 -44.83
C PRO A 21 16.19 -27.82 -43.83
N ALA A 22 15.58 -26.77 -43.26
CA ALA A 22 16.13 -26.11 -42.07
C ALA A 22 15.01 -25.56 -41.18
N PHE A 23 14.49 -26.44 -40.32
CA PHE A 23 14.04 -26.08 -38.98
C PHE A 23 15.20 -25.36 -38.27
N LEU A 24 15.24 -24.03 -38.29
CA LEU A 24 15.78 -23.14 -37.26
C LEU A 24 15.87 -21.71 -37.85
N ALA A 25 15.48 -20.72 -37.06
CA ALA A 25 15.64 -19.29 -37.31
C ALA A 25 14.71 -18.68 -38.37
N ILE A 26 13.43 -18.46 -37.99
CA ILE A 26 12.73 -17.15 -37.97
C ILE A 26 11.46 -17.36 -37.09
N VAL A 27 11.69 -17.74 -35.83
CA VAL A 27 10.76 -17.50 -34.70
C VAL A 27 11.36 -16.43 -33.76
N ILE A 28 12.55 -15.92 -34.08
CA ILE A 28 13.21 -14.80 -33.39
C ILE A 28 12.89 -13.50 -34.12
N LEU A 29 11.61 -13.15 -34.17
CA LEU A 29 11.12 -11.78 -34.39
C LEU A 29 9.64 -11.65 -33.93
N LEU A 30 9.27 -12.45 -32.92
CA LEU A 30 7.96 -12.47 -32.26
C LEU A 30 8.08 -12.16 -30.74
N CYS A 31 9.12 -11.39 -30.36
CA CYS A 31 9.41 -11.07 -28.95
C CYS A 31 9.51 -9.59 -28.59
N LEU A 32 9.04 -8.64 -29.41
CA LEU A 32 8.99 -7.23 -29.00
C LEU A 32 7.75 -6.54 -29.57
N GLY A 33 6.65 -6.50 -28.79
CA GLY A 33 5.51 -5.63 -29.08
C GLY A 33 4.14 -6.02 -28.51
N GLY A 34 3.99 -7.23 -27.96
CA GLY A 34 2.71 -7.70 -27.41
C GLY A 34 2.58 -7.46 -25.91
N GLY A 35 2.12 -6.27 -25.49
CA GLY A 35 1.69 -6.06 -24.11
C GLY A 35 0.32 -6.71 -23.86
N PRO A 36 0.17 -7.65 -22.92
CA PRO A 36 -1.15 -8.14 -22.52
C PRO A 36 -1.67 -7.24 -21.39
N GLY A 37 -2.67 -6.42 -21.66
CA GLY A 37 -3.27 -5.59 -20.62
C GLY A 37 -4.39 -4.64 -21.03
N ARG A 38 -4.86 -4.69 -22.28
CA ARG A 38 -6.05 -3.93 -22.73
C ARG A 38 -7.00 -4.82 -23.51
N ALA A 39 -7.74 -5.64 -22.78
CA ALA A 39 -9.05 -6.18 -23.15
C ALA A 39 -9.54 -7.05 -21.99
N ALA A 40 -9.85 -6.45 -20.85
CA ALA A 40 -10.82 -7.02 -19.93
C ALA A 40 -12.12 -6.26 -20.18
N GLU A 41 -13.04 -6.99 -20.80
CA GLU A 41 -14.30 -6.53 -21.38
C GLU A 41 -15.19 -5.81 -20.39
N PHE A 42 -15.77 -4.70 -20.87
CA PHE A 42 -16.93 -4.04 -20.29
C PHE A 42 -18.15 -4.98 -20.38
N ASN A 43 -18.42 -5.76 -19.33
CA ASN A 43 -19.74 -6.35 -19.11
C ASN A 43 -20.31 -5.86 -17.77
N PRO A 44 -21.31 -4.95 -17.76
CA PRO A 44 -21.85 -4.36 -16.54
C PRO A 44 -22.65 -5.34 -15.67
N PHE A 45 -22.85 -6.59 -16.10
CA PHE A 45 -23.62 -7.59 -15.36
C PHE A 45 -22.77 -8.64 -14.62
N PHE A 46 -21.44 -8.66 -14.84
CA PHE A 46 -20.53 -9.45 -14.01
C PHE A 46 -19.83 -8.53 -13.03
N LYS A 47 -20.19 -8.63 -11.74
CA LYS A 47 -19.30 -8.14 -10.69
C LYS A 47 -18.01 -8.93 -10.83
N THR A 48 -16.90 -8.24 -11.15
CA THR A 48 -15.57 -8.79 -10.99
C THR A 48 -15.44 -9.22 -9.53
N ILE A 49 -15.56 -10.51 -9.27
CA ILE A 49 -15.13 -11.07 -7.99
C ILE A 49 -13.61 -10.97 -8.07
N PRO A 50 -12.97 -10.10 -7.27
CA PRO A 50 -11.51 -10.07 -7.27
C PRO A 50 -11.04 -11.48 -6.93
N PRO A 51 -10.07 -12.04 -7.69
CA PRO A 51 -9.56 -13.37 -7.39
C PRO A 51 -9.12 -13.41 -5.93
N PRO A 52 -9.28 -14.55 -5.24
CA PRO A 52 -8.81 -14.67 -3.87
C PRO A 52 -7.32 -14.28 -3.82
N PRO A 53 -6.89 -13.50 -2.81
CA PRO A 53 -5.50 -13.11 -2.71
C PRO A 53 -4.62 -14.37 -2.69
N PRO A 54 -3.46 -14.36 -3.37
CA PRO A 54 -2.57 -15.50 -3.36
C PRO A 54 -2.18 -15.86 -1.92
N PRO A 55 -1.89 -17.15 -1.63
CA PRO A 55 -1.39 -17.57 -0.32
C PRO A 55 -0.24 -16.68 0.13
N ILE A 56 -0.28 -16.25 1.40
CA ILE A 56 0.65 -15.23 1.92
C ILE A 56 2.13 -15.57 1.68
N LEU A 57 2.51 -16.85 1.78
CA LEU A 57 3.89 -17.28 1.53
C LEU A 57 4.32 -17.04 0.08
N ILE A 58 3.44 -17.24 -0.89
CA ILE A 58 3.70 -16.97 -2.30
C ILE A 58 3.90 -15.46 -2.52
N THR A 59 3.08 -14.63 -1.89
CA THR A 59 3.26 -13.16 -1.92
C THR A 59 4.61 -12.73 -1.37
N ILE A 60 5.04 -13.32 -0.25
CA ILE A 60 6.33 -13.02 0.37
C ILE A 60 7.48 -13.48 -0.53
N GLN A 61 7.42 -14.70 -1.08
CA GLN A 61 8.41 -15.19 -2.04
C GLN A 61 8.54 -14.26 -3.25
N GLN A 62 7.42 -13.78 -3.78
CA GLN A 62 7.41 -12.81 -4.87
C GLN A 62 8.01 -11.46 -4.46
N GLN A 63 7.84 -11.00 -3.21
CA GLN A 63 8.47 -9.78 -2.73
C GLN A 63 9.99 -9.94 -2.60
N ILE A 64 10.43 -11.08 -2.06
CA ILE A 64 11.85 -11.43 -1.95
C ILE A 64 12.47 -11.49 -3.35
N ALA A 65 11.84 -12.20 -4.29
CA ALA A 65 12.31 -12.34 -5.67
C ALA A 65 12.33 -11.00 -6.43
N ARG A 66 11.35 -10.13 -6.19
CA ARG A 66 11.31 -8.78 -6.79
C ARG A 66 12.45 -7.87 -6.28
N GLY A 67 12.95 -8.11 -5.07
CA GLY A 67 13.93 -7.22 -4.43
C GLY A 67 13.36 -5.83 -4.12
N CYS A 68 14.22 -4.84 -3.88
CA CYS A 68 13.79 -3.46 -3.68
C CYS A 68 13.41 -2.82 -5.02
N VAL A 69 12.12 -2.60 -5.22
CA VAL A 69 11.58 -1.85 -6.34
C VAL A 69 10.72 -0.73 -5.77
N SER A 70 11.23 0.49 -5.75
CA SER A 70 10.41 1.67 -5.50
C SER A 70 9.59 1.95 -6.77
N ASN A 71 8.43 1.31 -6.88
CA ASN A 71 7.43 1.60 -7.90
C ASN A 71 6.98 3.08 -7.91
N ASN A 72 7.18 3.81 -6.80
CA ASN A 72 6.69 5.17 -6.58
C ASN A 72 7.67 6.29 -6.94
N GLN A 73 8.60 6.09 -7.89
CA GLN A 73 9.52 7.14 -8.37
C GLN A 73 10.30 7.88 -7.24
N GLY A 74 10.42 7.31 -6.04
CA GLY A 74 11.01 7.98 -4.88
C GLY A 74 10.13 9.07 -4.21
N LYS A 75 8.83 9.16 -4.53
CA LYS A 75 7.89 10.04 -3.82
C LYS A 75 7.74 9.58 -2.37
N ARG A 76 7.93 10.51 -1.42
CA ARG A 76 8.01 10.21 0.02
C ARG A 76 6.65 9.71 0.54
N PRO A 77 6.59 8.61 1.31
CA PRO A 77 5.35 8.10 1.91
C PRO A 77 4.74 9.03 2.98
N LEU A 78 5.46 10.08 3.41
CA LEU A 78 4.99 10.98 4.47
C LEU A 78 4.00 12.05 3.96
N ALA A 79 3.91 12.27 2.64
CA ALA A 79 2.96 13.18 2.02
C ALA A 79 1.96 12.40 1.16
N ASP A 80 1.38 11.36 1.75
CA ASP A 80 0.55 10.39 1.06
C ASP A 80 -0.88 10.93 0.87
N ARG A 81 -1.03 11.91 -0.02
CA ARG A 81 -2.34 12.36 -0.53
C ARG A 81 -2.61 11.71 -1.89
N TYR A 82 -3.89 11.47 -2.19
CA TYR A 82 -4.34 10.76 -3.39
C TYR A 82 -3.80 11.41 -4.68
N ASP A 83 -3.89 12.72 -4.78
CA ASP A 83 -3.40 13.49 -5.92
C ASP A 83 -1.88 13.34 -6.12
N LEU A 84 -1.10 13.35 -5.04
CA LEU A 84 0.36 13.14 -5.07
C LEU A 84 0.72 11.70 -5.47
N ARG A 85 0.02 10.70 -4.92
CA ARG A 85 0.18 9.27 -5.24
C ARG A 85 -0.05 9.00 -6.72
N HIS A 86 -1.15 9.50 -7.26
CA HIS A 86 -1.57 9.23 -8.63
C HIS A 86 -0.97 10.18 -9.65
N GLY A 87 -0.08 11.10 -9.22
CA GLY A 87 0.57 12.07 -10.12
C GLY A 87 -0.44 12.99 -10.80
N LEU A 88 -1.56 13.27 -10.13
CA LEU A 88 -2.59 14.14 -10.67
C LEU A 88 -2.08 15.58 -10.70
N PRO A 89 -2.47 16.37 -11.71
CA PRO A 89 -2.14 17.78 -11.79
C PRO A 89 -2.50 18.48 -10.47
N GLN A 90 -1.49 19.06 -9.82
CA GLN A 90 -1.68 19.86 -8.63
C GLN A 90 -2.32 21.19 -9.01
N ILE A 91 -3.19 21.71 -8.15
CA ILE A 91 -3.77 23.03 -8.34
C ILE A 91 -2.63 24.05 -8.28
N ALA A 92 -2.40 24.75 -9.39
CA ALA A 92 -1.35 25.75 -9.51
C ALA A 92 -1.79 27.10 -8.90
N ASP A 93 -2.26 27.08 -7.66
CA ASP A 93 -2.61 28.29 -6.90
C ASP A 93 -1.41 28.73 -6.03
N PRO A 94 -0.76 29.87 -6.34
CA PRO A 94 0.41 30.34 -5.58
C PRO A 94 0.08 30.73 -4.13
N GLY A 95 -1.17 31.07 -3.82
CA GLY A 95 -1.63 31.33 -2.47
C GLY A 95 -1.64 30.05 -1.63
N LEU A 96 -2.23 28.98 -2.17
CA LEU A 96 -2.31 27.66 -1.53
C LEU A 96 -0.92 27.06 -1.30
N VAL A 97 -0.04 27.12 -2.30
CA VAL A 97 1.33 26.59 -2.16
C VAL A 97 2.08 27.32 -1.04
N ARG A 98 2.00 28.66 -1.00
CA ARG A 98 2.65 29.46 0.05
C ARG A 98 2.06 29.18 1.42
N ALA A 99 0.74 29.11 1.54
CA ALA A 99 0.07 28.81 2.81
C ALA A 99 0.42 27.40 3.31
N ALA A 100 0.40 26.39 2.43
CA ALA A 100 0.78 25.03 2.78
C ALA A 100 2.24 24.92 3.23
N ALA A 101 3.16 25.62 2.54
CA ALA A 101 4.56 25.70 2.94
C ALA A 101 4.72 26.40 4.29
N ALA A 102 4.05 27.54 4.49
CA ALA A 102 4.10 28.29 5.75
C ALA A 102 3.56 27.47 6.92
N ILE A 103 2.44 26.77 6.77
CA ILE A 103 1.89 25.88 7.80
C ILE A 103 2.84 24.73 8.11
N SER A 104 3.46 24.14 7.09
CA SER A 104 4.40 23.03 7.27
C SER A 104 5.69 23.44 7.98
N ILE A 105 6.17 24.67 7.74
CA ILE A 105 7.42 25.18 8.32
C ILE A 105 7.19 25.78 9.72
N ALA A 106 6.19 26.66 9.84
CA ALA A 106 5.93 27.37 11.09
C ALA A 106 5.19 26.52 12.12
N ASP A 107 4.54 25.44 11.67
CA ASP A 107 3.76 24.54 12.52
C ASP A 107 2.84 25.27 13.52
N PRO A 108 1.96 26.17 13.04
CA PRO A 108 1.14 27.00 13.91
C PRO A 108 0.04 26.16 14.59
N GLU A 109 -0.62 26.73 15.59
CA GLU A 109 -1.86 26.16 16.13
C GLU A 109 -2.93 25.98 15.04
N TYR A 110 -3.86 25.05 15.26
CA TYR A 110 -4.88 24.70 14.27
C TYR A 110 -5.76 25.89 13.85
N THR A 111 -6.20 26.69 14.82
CA THR A 111 -7.00 27.91 14.60
C THR A 111 -6.23 28.95 13.76
N THR A 112 -4.94 29.10 14.02
CA THR A 112 -4.06 30.01 13.27
C THR A 112 -3.86 29.51 11.84
N ALA A 113 -3.61 28.21 11.64
CA ALA A 113 -3.54 27.60 10.30
C ALA A 113 -4.84 27.82 9.51
N ARG A 114 -5.99 27.65 10.16
CA ARG A 114 -7.31 27.89 9.57
C ARG A 114 -7.49 29.36 9.18
N GLN A 115 -7.02 30.29 10.01
CA GLN A 115 -7.06 31.72 9.68
C GLN A 115 -6.19 32.06 8.47
N TRP A 116 -4.99 31.48 8.37
CA TRP A 116 -4.09 31.68 7.23
C TRP A 116 -4.70 31.14 5.92
N LEU A 117 -5.43 30.03 5.99
CA LEU A 117 -6.10 29.43 4.84
C LEU A 117 -7.49 30.02 4.55
N ARG A 118 -8.03 30.90 5.40
CA ARG A 118 -9.44 31.36 5.32
C ARG A 118 -9.88 31.82 3.92
N PRO A 119 -9.10 32.62 3.17
CA PRO A 119 -9.51 33.02 1.82
C PRO A 119 -9.66 31.83 0.86
N LEU A 120 -8.78 30.83 0.98
CA LEU A 120 -8.75 29.65 0.13
C LEU A 120 -9.81 28.62 0.52
N LEU A 121 -10.15 28.52 1.81
CA LEU A 121 -11.24 27.65 2.30
C LEU A 121 -12.61 28.10 1.80
N ALA A 122 -12.76 29.38 1.48
CA ALA A 122 -13.98 29.99 0.96
C ALA A 122 -13.88 30.34 -0.54
N ASP A 123 -12.88 29.79 -1.24
CA ASP A 123 -12.69 30.04 -2.66
C ASP A 123 -13.91 29.54 -3.46
N ALA A 124 -14.24 30.27 -4.54
CA ALA A 124 -15.36 29.91 -5.40
C ALA A 124 -15.06 28.66 -6.25
N ASP A 125 -13.78 28.37 -6.53
CA ASP A 125 -13.37 27.11 -7.13
C ASP A 125 -13.39 25.98 -6.08
N PRO A 126 -14.30 25.00 -6.20
CA PRO A 126 -14.40 23.91 -5.23
C PRO A 126 -13.13 23.05 -5.18
N ARG A 127 -12.30 23.06 -6.22
CA ARG A 127 -11.01 22.36 -6.22
C ARG A 127 -10.02 23.04 -5.29
N THR A 128 -9.88 24.37 -5.39
CA THR A 128 -9.00 25.17 -4.51
C THR A 128 -9.44 25.07 -3.06
N ALA A 129 -10.75 25.21 -2.81
CA ALA A 129 -11.32 25.04 -1.48
C ALA A 129 -11.06 23.63 -0.91
N TYR A 130 -11.27 22.58 -1.72
CA TYR A 130 -10.97 21.21 -1.31
C TYR A 130 -9.50 21.04 -0.94
N ALA A 131 -8.58 21.50 -1.80
CA ALA A 131 -7.15 21.38 -1.55
C ALA A 131 -6.72 22.16 -0.29
N ALA A 132 -7.25 23.36 -0.05
CA ALA A 132 -7.03 24.09 1.20
C ALA A 132 -7.52 23.30 2.43
N HIS A 133 -8.70 22.67 2.34
CA HIS A 133 -9.19 21.78 3.39
C HIS A 133 -8.28 20.57 3.61
N THR A 134 -7.72 19.95 2.56
CA THR A 134 -6.79 18.82 2.73
C THR A 134 -5.49 19.21 3.47
N VAL A 135 -4.97 20.41 3.22
CA VAL A 135 -3.81 20.96 3.94
C VAL A 135 -4.17 21.17 5.41
N LEU A 136 -5.32 21.79 5.67
CA LEU A 136 -5.80 22.05 7.03
C LEU A 136 -6.04 20.75 7.81
N LEU A 137 -6.68 19.75 7.20
CA LEU A 137 -6.96 18.46 7.83
C LEU A 137 -5.68 17.68 8.12
N SER A 138 -4.73 17.64 7.18
CA SER A 138 -3.43 16.98 7.40
C SER A 138 -2.64 17.63 8.53
N HIS A 139 -2.69 18.97 8.63
CA HIS A 139 -2.12 19.70 9.76
C HIS A 139 -2.86 19.40 11.06
N GLY A 140 -4.19 19.48 11.04
CA GLY A 140 -5.05 19.26 12.21
C GLY A 140 -4.87 17.89 12.83
N VAL A 141 -4.83 16.81 12.03
CA VAL A 141 -4.62 15.47 12.59
C VAL A 141 -3.24 15.30 13.24
N ARG A 142 -2.21 16.02 12.76
CA ARG A 142 -0.89 16.04 13.38
C ARG A 142 -0.89 16.80 14.70
N ARG A 143 -1.55 17.96 14.76
CA ARG A 143 -1.72 18.74 16.01
C ARG A 143 -2.52 17.97 17.05
N MET A 144 -3.57 17.26 16.62
CA MET A 144 -4.35 16.38 17.47
C MET A 144 -3.52 15.23 18.06
N ALA A 145 -2.60 14.63 17.28
CA ALA A 145 -1.67 13.63 17.79
C ALA A 145 -0.68 14.22 18.82
N ALA A 146 -0.36 15.51 18.72
CA ALA A 146 0.40 16.27 19.71
C ALA A 146 -0.45 16.71 20.93
N LYS A 147 -1.75 16.34 20.98
CA LYS A 147 -2.73 16.68 22.02
C LYS A 147 -3.10 18.18 22.10
N ASP A 148 -2.98 18.89 20.99
CA ASP A 148 -3.38 20.29 20.91
C ASP A 148 -4.88 20.46 20.64
N ASP A 149 -5.39 21.67 20.91
CA ASP A 149 -6.75 22.05 20.54
C ASP A 149 -6.93 22.07 19.01
N THR A 150 -7.90 21.29 18.56
CA THR A 150 -8.30 21.16 17.16
C THR A 150 -9.81 21.35 16.97
N THR A 151 -10.41 22.16 17.86
CA THR A 151 -11.83 22.51 17.80
C THR A 151 -12.25 22.94 16.38
N GLY A 152 -13.31 22.31 15.87
CA GLY A 152 -13.84 22.57 14.52
C GLY A 152 -13.31 21.62 13.43
N ILE A 153 -12.33 20.76 13.71
CA ILE A 153 -11.79 19.81 12.71
C ILE A 153 -12.86 18.89 12.10
N GLY A 154 -13.88 18.52 12.87
CA GLY A 154 -15.01 17.73 12.37
C GLY A 154 -15.87 18.47 11.33
N ASP A 155 -16.04 19.79 11.47
CA ASP A 155 -16.77 20.61 10.49
C ASP A 155 -15.95 20.80 9.22
N ASP A 156 -14.63 21.00 9.37
CA ASP A 156 -13.73 21.11 8.23
C ASP A 156 -13.65 19.79 7.45
N LEU A 157 -13.70 18.64 8.12
CA LEU A 157 -13.83 17.33 7.46
C LEU A 157 -15.16 17.20 6.70
N ARG A 158 -16.28 17.64 7.29
CA ARG A 158 -17.60 17.59 6.64
C ARG A 158 -17.65 18.46 5.40
N ARG A 159 -17.07 19.67 5.46
CA ARG A 159 -16.94 20.59 4.31
C ARG A 159 -16.06 19.98 3.22
N ALA A 160 -14.92 19.40 3.59
CA ALA A 160 -14.06 18.68 2.65
C ALA A 160 -14.80 17.53 1.95
N GLY A 161 -15.68 16.82 2.67
CA GLY A 161 -16.55 15.78 2.10
C GLY A 161 -17.47 16.31 1.01
N GLY A 162 -18.24 17.36 1.28
CA GLY A 162 -19.13 17.95 0.28
C GLY A 162 -18.39 18.50 -0.95
N LEU A 163 -17.18 19.04 -0.75
CA LEU A 163 -16.33 19.50 -1.84
C LEU A 163 -15.77 18.33 -2.67
N ALA A 164 -15.37 17.23 -2.02
CA ALA A 164 -14.91 16.03 -2.70
C ALA A 164 -15.99 15.43 -3.60
N ASP A 165 -17.23 15.36 -3.11
CA ASP A 165 -18.39 14.92 -3.89
C ASP A 165 -18.58 15.80 -5.14
N ALA A 166 -18.52 17.13 -4.96
CA ALA A 166 -18.72 18.11 -6.03
C ALA A 166 -17.66 18.05 -7.14
N ILE A 167 -16.43 17.68 -6.81
CA ILE A 167 -15.32 17.55 -7.78
C ILE A 167 -15.03 16.09 -8.17
N HIS A 168 -15.84 15.14 -7.69
CA HIS A 168 -15.65 13.70 -7.87
C HIS A 168 -14.25 13.19 -7.45
N ALA A 169 -13.72 13.68 -6.33
CA ALA A 169 -12.46 13.21 -5.77
C ALA A 169 -12.60 11.81 -5.16
N ASN A 170 -11.50 11.05 -5.09
CA ASN A 170 -11.47 9.79 -4.34
C ASN A 170 -11.56 10.08 -2.83
N HIS A 171 -12.44 9.36 -2.12
CA HIS A 171 -12.70 9.57 -0.69
C HIS A 171 -11.70 8.88 0.24
N SER A 172 -10.67 8.21 -0.29
CA SER A 172 -9.69 7.48 0.51
C SER A 172 -9.03 8.38 1.57
N ASP A 173 -8.58 9.59 1.19
CA ASP A 173 -7.97 10.56 2.12
C ASP A 173 -8.97 11.04 3.21
N LEU A 174 -10.24 11.29 2.84
CA LEU A 174 -11.28 11.68 3.79
C LEU A 174 -11.56 10.59 4.83
N LEU A 175 -11.67 9.34 4.38
CA LEU A 175 -11.85 8.18 5.26
C LEU A 175 -10.65 8.00 6.20
N PHE A 176 -9.45 8.27 5.71
CA PHE A 176 -8.23 8.22 6.50
C PHE A 176 -8.18 9.32 7.57
N TRP A 177 -8.47 10.59 7.24
CA TRP A 177 -8.56 11.66 8.25
C TRP A 177 -9.68 11.38 9.26
N GLN A 178 -10.83 10.85 8.81
CA GLN A 178 -11.92 10.46 9.70
C GLN A 178 -11.48 9.37 10.68
N ALA A 179 -10.70 8.39 10.21
CA ALA A 179 -10.15 7.35 11.08
C ALA A 179 -9.21 7.93 12.15
N LEU A 180 -8.31 8.84 11.76
CA LEU A 180 -7.39 9.51 12.69
C LEU A 180 -8.12 10.32 13.75
N ILE A 181 -9.18 11.05 13.38
CA ILE A 181 -10.04 11.78 14.34
C ILE A 181 -10.78 10.81 15.26
N THR A 182 -11.29 9.70 14.71
CA THR A 182 -12.00 8.67 15.48
C THR A 182 -11.08 8.01 16.51
N MET A 183 -9.80 7.78 16.20
CA MET A 183 -8.83 7.21 17.14
C MET A 183 -8.67 8.03 18.42
N GLN A 184 -8.84 9.35 18.32
CA GLN A 184 -8.63 10.27 19.43
C GLN A 184 -9.88 10.46 20.28
N THR A 185 -11.05 10.09 19.75
CA THR A 185 -12.36 10.40 20.34
C THR A 185 -13.18 9.16 20.71
N VAL A 186 -12.97 8.01 20.05
CA VAL A 186 -13.80 6.79 20.17
C VAL A 186 -12.92 5.53 20.15
N SER A 187 -13.54 4.35 20.23
CA SER A 187 -12.88 3.05 20.17
C SER A 187 -12.07 2.81 18.89
N GLY A 188 -10.92 2.15 19.02
CA GLY A 188 -10.04 1.78 17.89
C GLY A 188 -10.68 0.83 16.86
N ALA A 189 -11.81 0.19 17.17
CA ALA A 189 -12.52 -0.69 16.22
C ALA A 189 -13.17 0.10 15.08
N GLN A 190 -13.75 1.27 15.38
CA GLN A 190 -14.36 2.12 14.37
C GLN A 190 -13.30 2.76 13.47
N ALA A 191 -12.19 3.21 14.06
CA ALA A 191 -11.03 3.69 13.31
C ALA A 191 -10.51 2.62 12.33
N LEU A 192 -10.36 1.36 12.78
CA LEU A 192 -9.90 0.27 11.93
C LEU A 192 -10.85 0.01 10.74
N HIS A 193 -12.16 0.11 10.97
CA HIS A 193 -13.16 -0.01 9.90
C HIS A 193 -13.02 1.10 8.86
N LEU A 194 -12.84 2.35 9.29
CA LEU A 194 -12.65 3.49 8.40
C LEU A 194 -11.36 3.38 7.58
N VAL A 195 -10.26 2.99 8.22
CA VAL A 195 -8.98 2.75 7.52
C VAL A 195 -9.13 1.67 6.45
N ARG A 196 -9.83 0.57 6.75
CA ARG A 196 -10.07 -0.49 5.77
C ARG A 196 -10.91 -0.03 4.59
N LYS A 197 -11.89 0.86 4.83
CA LYS A 197 -12.62 1.50 3.74
C LYS A 197 -11.74 2.42 2.90
N ALA A 198 -10.84 3.18 3.53
CA ALA A 198 -9.87 4.02 2.82
C ALA A 198 -8.97 3.17 1.90
N ILE A 199 -8.48 2.05 2.42
CA ILE A 199 -7.69 1.06 1.67
C ILE A 199 -8.50 0.40 0.54
N GLN A 200 -9.78 0.11 0.75
CA GLN A 200 -10.62 -0.45 -0.31
C GLN A 200 -10.83 0.55 -1.45
N ALA A 201 -10.99 1.84 -1.11
CA ALA A 201 -11.09 2.92 -2.08
C ALA A 201 -9.76 3.20 -2.80
N ASP A 202 -8.63 2.94 -2.13
CA ASP A 202 -7.28 3.08 -2.69
C ASP A 202 -6.32 2.05 -2.08
N PRO A 203 -6.08 0.91 -2.76
CA PRO A 203 -5.21 -0.15 -2.26
C PRO A 203 -3.75 0.25 -2.10
N TRP A 204 -3.32 1.34 -2.76
CA TRP A 204 -1.94 1.85 -2.76
C TRP A 204 -1.65 2.86 -1.65
N PHE A 205 -2.63 3.12 -0.78
CA PHE A 205 -2.54 4.10 0.28
C PHE A 205 -1.66 3.60 1.45
N TYR A 206 -0.37 3.94 1.41
CA TYR A 206 0.64 3.50 2.37
C TYR A 206 0.35 3.94 3.80
N ASN A 207 -0.01 5.20 4.02
CA ASN A 207 -0.32 5.71 5.35
C ASN A 207 -1.54 5.03 5.97
N ALA A 208 -2.55 4.70 5.16
CA ALA A 208 -3.69 3.92 5.64
C ALA A 208 -3.28 2.48 5.99
N ARG A 209 -2.41 1.83 5.21
CA ARG A 209 -1.87 0.50 5.54
C ARG A 209 -1.03 0.50 6.81
N LEU A 210 -0.23 1.54 7.01
CA LEU A 210 0.56 1.70 8.23
C LEU A 210 -0.36 1.87 9.45
N LEU A 211 -1.41 2.69 9.32
CA LEU A 211 -2.39 2.88 10.37
C LEU A 211 -3.22 1.62 10.67
N GLU A 212 -3.54 0.81 9.65
CA GLU A 212 -4.17 -0.50 9.83
C GLU A 212 -3.29 -1.40 10.71
N LEU A 213 -1.99 -1.49 10.40
CA LEU A 213 -1.04 -2.27 11.19
C LEU A 213 -0.94 -1.74 12.63
N GLU A 214 -0.84 -0.43 12.81
CA GLU A 214 -0.82 0.20 14.14
C GLU A 214 -2.06 -0.15 14.96
N LEU A 215 -3.25 -0.01 14.38
CA LEU A 215 -4.51 -0.31 15.06
C LEU A 215 -4.64 -1.80 15.41
N LEU A 216 -4.16 -2.69 14.54
CA LEU A 216 -4.12 -4.12 14.81
C LEU A 216 -3.17 -4.43 15.98
N LEU A 217 -1.97 -3.85 16.00
CA LEU A 217 -1.01 -4.02 17.11
C LEU A 217 -1.49 -3.38 18.42
N ALA A 218 -2.20 -2.24 18.36
CA ALA A 218 -2.81 -1.63 19.54
C ALA A 218 -3.94 -2.52 20.10
N ARG A 219 -4.71 -3.18 19.24
CA ARG A 219 -5.77 -4.11 19.65
C ARG A 219 -5.21 -5.38 20.28
N SER A 220 -4.15 -5.97 19.72
CA SER A 220 -3.57 -7.21 20.24
C SER A 220 -3.05 -7.07 21.68
N ARG A 221 -2.56 -5.90 22.04
CA ARG A 221 -2.05 -5.60 23.40
C ARG A 221 -3.12 -5.50 24.47
N ARG A 222 -4.37 -5.20 24.12
CA ARG A 222 -5.46 -4.96 25.09
C ARG A 222 -6.22 -6.23 25.52
N HIS A 223 -5.98 -7.38 24.88
CA HIS A 223 -6.76 -8.58 25.14
C HIS A 223 -5.98 -9.61 25.95
N ILE A 224 -6.26 -9.67 27.26
CA ILE A 224 -5.59 -10.53 28.25
C ILE A 224 -6.13 -11.97 28.23
N LEU A 225 -7.35 -12.20 27.73
CA LEU A 225 -7.99 -13.53 27.63
C LEU A 225 -8.59 -13.73 26.24
N VAL A 226 -7.86 -14.42 25.37
CA VAL A 226 -8.25 -14.60 23.97
C VAL A 226 -8.26 -16.09 23.64
N SER A 227 -9.38 -16.56 23.08
CA SER A 227 -9.48 -17.92 22.53
C SER A 227 -8.40 -18.16 21.48
N GLY A 228 -7.92 -19.40 21.34
CA GLY A 228 -6.93 -19.75 20.32
C GLY A 228 -7.34 -19.37 18.88
N ALA A 229 -8.64 -19.39 18.56
CA ALA A 229 -9.17 -18.95 17.25
C ALA A 229 -8.92 -17.46 16.99
N ARG A 230 -9.38 -16.59 17.90
CA ARG A 230 -9.10 -15.14 17.83
C ARG A 230 -7.61 -14.80 17.78
N CYS A 231 -6.77 -15.55 18.49
CA CYS A 231 -5.31 -15.38 18.39
C CYS A 231 -4.79 -15.70 16.98
N ARG A 232 -5.31 -16.75 16.32
CA ARG A 232 -4.94 -17.06 14.94
C ARG A 232 -5.40 -15.98 13.98
N GLU A 233 -6.65 -15.55 14.07
CA GLU A 233 -7.22 -14.48 13.24
C GLU A 233 -6.42 -13.18 13.38
N GLN A 234 -6.06 -12.79 14.61
CA GLN A 234 -5.26 -11.59 14.86
C GLN A 234 -3.84 -11.73 14.30
N THR A 235 -3.20 -12.87 14.48
CA THR A 235 -1.86 -13.16 13.92
C THR A 235 -1.87 -13.07 12.40
N GLU A 236 -2.89 -13.64 11.76
CA GLU A 236 -3.05 -13.57 10.30
C GLU A 236 -3.36 -12.14 9.85
N ALA A 237 -4.20 -11.40 10.56
CA ALA A 237 -4.49 -10.01 10.24
C ALA A 237 -3.24 -9.12 10.32
N VAL A 238 -2.43 -9.24 11.37
CA VAL A 238 -1.17 -8.49 11.54
C VAL A 238 -0.17 -8.85 10.44
N LEU A 239 -0.01 -10.14 10.14
CA LEU A 239 0.92 -10.58 9.11
C LEU A 239 0.45 -10.15 7.71
N ASN A 240 -0.85 -10.28 7.39
CA ASN A 240 -1.42 -9.82 6.13
C ASN A 240 -1.26 -8.30 5.95
N ALA A 241 -1.52 -7.51 6.99
CA ALA A 241 -1.35 -6.06 6.95
C ALA A 241 0.13 -5.69 6.71
N THR A 242 1.05 -6.36 7.39
CA THR A 242 2.49 -6.18 7.20
C THR A 242 2.92 -6.54 5.77
N VAL A 243 2.53 -7.72 5.27
CA VAL A 243 2.87 -8.16 3.91
C VAL A 243 2.29 -7.21 2.87
N ALA A 244 1.06 -6.73 3.06
CA ALA A 244 0.44 -5.74 2.18
C ALA A 244 1.20 -4.41 2.20
N LEU A 245 1.62 -3.92 3.36
CA LEU A 245 2.41 -2.70 3.51
C LEU A 245 3.73 -2.78 2.72
N PHE A 246 4.49 -3.86 2.88
CA PHE A 246 5.72 -4.08 2.12
C PHE A 246 5.46 -4.48 0.65
N GLY A 247 4.21 -4.82 0.29
CA GLY A 247 3.80 -4.98 -1.10
C GLY A 247 3.75 -3.67 -1.86
N LEU A 248 3.54 -2.56 -1.14
CA LEU A 248 3.57 -1.21 -1.70
C LEU A 248 5.01 -0.74 -1.93
N ASP A 249 5.90 -1.02 -0.98
CA ASP A 249 7.32 -0.69 -1.08
C ASP A 249 8.19 -1.67 -0.27
N THR A 250 8.97 -2.49 -0.98
CA THR A 250 9.83 -3.54 -0.41
C THR A 250 11.21 -3.02 0.04
N CYS A 251 11.48 -1.72 -0.08
CA CYS A 251 12.85 -1.24 0.07
C CYS A 251 13.34 -1.23 1.53
N PRO A 252 14.63 -1.60 1.77
CA PRO A 252 15.21 -1.66 3.12
C PRO A 252 15.06 -0.38 3.95
N ARG A 253 15.03 0.79 3.30
CA ARG A 253 14.80 2.07 3.97
C ARG A 253 13.44 2.12 4.69
N HIS A 254 12.38 1.61 4.05
CA HIS A 254 11.04 1.57 4.65
C HIS A 254 10.93 0.50 5.74
N ALA A 255 11.66 -0.61 5.60
CA ALA A 255 11.85 -1.56 6.67
C ALA A 255 12.47 -0.91 7.92
N VAL A 256 13.54 -0.13 7.75
CA VAL A 256 14.19 0.60 8.85
C VAL A 256 13.25 1.64 9.47
N LEU A 257 12.47 2.37 8.67
CA LEU A 257 11.49 3.32 9.18
C LEU A 257 10.40 2.64 10.02
N LEU A 258 9.85 1.51 9.55
CA LEU A 258 8.88 0.73 10.32
C LEU A 258 9.50 0.17 11.61
N LEU A 259 10.73 -0.33 11.57
CA LEU A 259 11.45 -0.81 12.75
C LEU A 259 11.71 0.31 13.76
N ASN A 260 12.08 1.51 13.28
CA ASN A 260 12.28 2.68 14.13
C ASN A 260 10.96 3.15 14.75
N TRP A 261 9.87 3.14 13.99
CA TRP A 261 8.53 3.44 14.49
C TRP A 261 8.10 2.42 15.57
N LEU A 262 8.28 1.11 15.31
CA LEU A 262 8.05 0.06 16.31
C LEU A 262 8.90 0.24 17.57
N ARG A 263 10.09 0.84 17.48
CA ARG A 263 10.97 1.11 18.63
C ARG A 263 10.58 2.37 19.39
N ALA A 264 10.22 3.44 18.67
CA ALA A 264 9.85 4.72 19.24
C ALA A 264 8.47 4.70 19.91
N GLY A 265 7.62 3.73 19.55
CA GLY A 265 6.19 3.76 19.84
C GLY A 265 5.75 3.48 21.27
N GLN A 266 6.51 2.77 22.12
CA GLN A 266 6.18 2.50 23.55
C GLN A 266 7.17 1.52 24.22
N SER A 267 7.31 1.61 25.55
CA SER A 267 8.20 0.79 26.40
C SER A 267 7.98 -0.73 26.32
N ASP A 268 6.81 -1.18 25.85
CA ASP A 268 6.39 -2.58 25.92
C ASP A 268 6.39 -3.28 24.54
N ILE A 269 6.79 -2.57 23.47
CA ILE A 269 6.79 -3.12 22.10
C ILE A 269 7.94 -4.14 21.89
N SER A 270 9.00 -4.08 22.70
CA SER A 270 10.09 -5.06 22.66
C SER A 270 9.63 -6.47 23.00
N ASP A 271 8.61 -6.63 23.84
CA ASP A 271 8.18 -7.95 24.31
C ASP A 271 6.82 -8.38 23.71
N ASP A 272 6.17 -7.53 22.91
CA ASP A 272 4.92 -7.85 22.23
C ASP A 272 5.16 -8.92 21.13
N PRO A 273 4.56 -10.13 21.25
CA PRO A 273 4.71 -11.19 20.25
C PRO A 273 4.32 -10.75 18.84
N PHE A 274 3.29 -9.92 18.69
CA PHE A 274 2.82 -9.48 17.38
C PHE A 274 3.81 -8.50 16.74
N ALA A 275 4.40 -7.59 17.53
CA ALA A 275 5.46 -6.71 17.06
C ALA A 275 6.72 -7.51 16.67
N GLN A 276 7.08 -8.53 17.45
CA GLN A 276 8.18 -9.42 17.10
C GLN A 276 7.91 -10.24 15.83
N LEU A 277 6.66 -10.63 15.56
CA LEU A 277 6.30 -11.27 14.29
C LEU A 277 6.52 -10.33 13.10
N VAL A 278 6.18 -9.04 13.24
CA VAL A 278 6.48 -8.02 12.22
C VAL A 278 8.00 -7.91 12.02
N ARG A 279 8.78 -7.84 13.11
CA ARG A 279 10.25 -7.80 13.05
C ARG A 279 10.85 -9.04 12.37
N ALA A 280 10.32 -10.22 12.66
CA ALA A 280 10.73 -11.46 12.03
C ALA A 280 10.46 -11.43 10.52
N TYR A 281 9.27 -10.99 10.11
CA TYR A 281 8.97 -10.82 8.69
C TYR A 281 9.90 -9.80 8.00
N VAL A 282 10.18 -8.66 8.63
CA VAL A 282 11.14 -7.68 8.11
C VAL A 282 12.54 -8.28 7.97
N ALA A 283 12.98 -9.06 8.94
CA ALA A 283 14.27 -9.76 8.88
C ALA A 283 14.36 -10.74 7.70
N ILE A 284 13.23 -11.37 7.32
CA ILE A 284 13.17 -12.20 6.11
C ILE A 284 13.38 -11.37 4.86
N LEU A 285 12.69 -10.24 4.72
CA LEU A 285 12.84 -9.35 3.56
C LEU A 285 14.28 -8.83 3.43
N LEU A 286 14.96 -8.61 4.56
CA LEU A 286 16.35 -8.14 4.61
C LEU A 286 17.37 -9.28 4.55
N ASN A 287 16.95 -10.54 4.38
CA ASN A 287 17.81 -11.73 4.44
C ASN A 287 18.72 -11.76 5.68
N ASN A 288 18.20 -11.34 6.83
CA ASN A 288 18.94 -11.22 8.09
C ASN A 288 18.55 -12.34 9.06
N ARG A 289 19.20 -13.50 8.93
CA ARG A 289 18.94 -14.68 9.76
C ARG A 289 19.13 -14.42 11.27
N PRO A 290 20.21 -13.75 11.74
CA PRO A 290 20.36 -13.44 13.17
C PRO A 290 19.20 -12.63 13.73
N ALA A 291 18.74 -11.58 13.01
CA ALA A 291 17.61 -10.76 13.45
C ALA A 291 16.29 -11.55 13.48
N PHE A 292 16.09 -12.46 12.51
CA PHE A 292 14.93 -13.33 12.49
C PHE A 292 14.91 -14.28 13.70
N HIS A 293 16.01 -14.98 13.96
CA HIS A 293 16.10 -15.89 15.10
C HIS A 293 15.97 -15.15 16.44
N GLY A 294 16.60 -13.98 16.58
CA GLY A 294 16.45 -13.14 17.77
C GLY A 294 14.99 -12.75 18.04
N ALA A 295 14.24 -12.36 17.00
CA ALA A 295 12.82 -12.05 17.15
C ALA A 295 11.99 -13.28 17.60
N LEU A 296 12.25 -14.46 17.04
CA LEU A 296 11.56 -15.69 17.46
C LEU A 296 11.93 -16.11 18.89
N GLU A 297 13.18 -15.91 19.28
CA GLU A 297 13.65 -16.18 20.63
C GLU A 297 12.94 -15.27 21.65
N THR A 298 12.86 -13.97 21.37
CA THR A 298 12.10 -13.03 22.22
C THR A 298 10.64 -13.47 22.40
N ILE A 299 9.97 -13.90 21.32
CA ILE A 299 8.61 -14.44 21.44
C ILE A 299 8.59 -15.69 22.31
N SER A 300 9.58 -16.58 22.19
CA SER A 300 9.65 -17.82 22.97
C SER A 300 9.80 -17.55 24.47
N HIS A 301 10.62 -16.56 24.84
CA HIS A 301 10.87 -16.16 26.22
C HIS A 301 9.73 -15.33 26.85
N ALA A 302 8.78 -14.83 26.06
CA ALA A 302 7.59 -14.12 26.53
C ALA A 302 6.54 -15.09 27.16
N SER A 303 6.92 -15.76 28.24
CA SER A 303 6.21 -16.89 28.87
C SER A 303 4.76 -16.60 29.29
N HIS A 304 4.40 -15.34 29.52
CA HIS A 304 3.05 -14.90 29.92
C HIS A 304 2.31 -14.11 28.83
N ALA A 305 2.90 -13.92 27.65
CA ALA A 305 2.27 -13.13 26.61
C ALA A 305 1.06 -13.86 25.97
N PRO A 306 -0.09 -13.19 25.83
CA PRO A 306 -1.25 -13.76 25.16
C PRO A 306 -0.91 -14.11 23.70
N CYS A 307 -1.55 -15.16 23.17
CA CYS A 307 -1.37 -15.62 21.78
C CYS A 307 0.05 -16.09 21.37
N ARG A 308 1.02 -16.17 22.30
CA ARG A 308 2.41 -16.59 22.03
C ARG A 308 2.50 -17.83 21.13
N ARG A 309 1.76 -18.89 21.46
CA ARG A 309 1.82 -20.17 20.73
C ARG A 309 1.41 -20.02 19.26
N GLN A 310 0.35 -19.27 18.99
CA GLN A 310 -0.15 -19.01 17.64
C GLN A 310 0.83 -18.15 16.84
N VAL A 311 1.41 -17.12 17.48
CA VAL A 311 2.41 -16.26 16.87
C VAL A 311 3.68 -17.07 16.52
N LEU A 312 4.20 -17.87 17.46
CA LEU A 312 5.36 -18.75 17.24
C LEU A 312 5.11 -19.75 16.11
N ALA A 313 3.93 -20.37 16.05
CA ALA A 313 3.59 -21.30 14.98
C ALA A 313 3.67 -20.62 13.60
N ARG A 314 3.26 -19.36 13.51
CA ARG A 314 3.40 -18.59 12.27
C ARG A 314 4.84 -18.17 11.99
N GLY A 315 5.59 -17.76 13.01
CA GLY A 315 7.03 -17.50 12.90
C GLY A 315 7.82 -18.70 12.36
N ARG A 316 7.52 -19.92 12.82
CA ARG A 316 8.12 -21.16 12.28
C ARG A 316 7.76 -21.41 10.82
N THR A 317 6.55 -21.04 10.40
CA THR A 317 6.14 -21.14 8.99
C THR A 317 6.95 -20.19 8.12
N LEU A 318 7.23 -18.99 8.63
CA LEU A 318 8.06 -17.99 7.95
C LEU A 318 9.54 -18.41 7.85
N ALA A 319 10.06 -19.17 8.82
CA ALA A 319 11.46 -19.65 8.81
C ALA A 319 11.81 -20.43 7.54
N LYS A 320 10.85 -21.19 7.00
CA LYS A 320 10.99 -21.95 5.74
C LYS A 320 11.40 -21.08 4.54
N LEU A 321 11.15 -19.77 4.60
CA LEU A 321 11.52 -18.82 3.55
C LEU A 321 13.00 -18.42 3.60
N LEU A 322 13.67 -18.56 4.74
CA LEU A 322 15.11 -18.29 4.91
C LEU A 322 15.98 -19.53 4.65
N ASP A 323 15.41 -20.72 4.87
CA ASP A 323 16.12 -22.00 4.79
C ASP A 323 16.25 -22.55 3.36
N GLY A 324 15.53 -21.97 2.38
CA GLY A 324 15.83 -22.18 0.96
C GLY A 324 15.19 -23.42 0.32
N ASP A 325 14.04 -23.90 0.78
CA ASP A 325 13.25 -24.95 0.08
C ASP A 325 12.57 -24.46 -1.23
N GLY A 326 13.20 -23.49 -1.89
CA GLY A 326 12.95 -23.06 -3.28
C GLY A 326 14.17 -23.29 -4.18
N GLN A 327 15.08 -24.22 -3.83
CA GLN A 327 16.06 -24.72 -4.78
C GLN A 327 15.33 -25.41 -5.94
N THR A 328 15.18 -24.65 -7.03
CA THR A 328 15.09 -25.25 -8.36
C THR A 328 16.38 -26.05 -8.55
N PRO A 329 16.36 -27.32 -8.99
CA PRO A 329 17.58 -28.07 -9.21
C PRO A 329 18.44 -27.29 -10.20
N SER A 330 19.64 -26.92 -9.77
CA SER A 330 20.69 -26.39 -10.63
C SER A 330 21.07 -27.47 -11.64
N GLN A 331 20.38 -27.52 -12.77
CA GLN A 331 20.95 -28.09 -13.98
C GLN A 331 21.92 -27.04 -14.54
N ARG A 332 23.18 -27.14 -14.13
CA ARG A 332 24.29 -26.67 -14.96
C ARG A 332 24.78 -27.86 -15.78
N PRO A 333 25.05 -27.67 -17.09
CA PRO A 333 25.80 -28.65 -17.87
C PRO A 333 27.23 -28.81 -17.36
#